data_AF-A0A356JY74-F1
#
_entry.id   AF-A0A356JY74-F1
#
_cell.length_a   1.000
_cell.length_b   1.000
_cell.length_c   1.000
_cell.angle_alpha   90.00
_cell.angle_beta   90.00
_cell.angle_gamma   90.00
#
_symmetry.space_group_name_H-M   'P 1'
#
loop_
_entity.id
_entity.type
_entity.pdbx_description
1 polymer ?
#
loop_
_entity_poly.entity_id
_entity_poly.type
_entity_poly.pdbx_seq_one_letter_code
_entity_poly.pdbx_strand_id
1 'polypeptide(L)'
;MANEEIAKLREILDSAEYVVVGAGAGLSASAGFSYTGERFKKYFSDFEAKYHFHDMYSGGFADFGSLEETWAYWSRYIYINR
;
A
#
# COMPACT_ATOMS: atom_id res chain seq x y z
N MET A 1 -25.74 -1.15 -11.29
CA MET A 1 -24.41 -1.77 -11.46
C MET A 1 -23.80 -2.15 -10.10
N ALA A 2 -23.43 -1.23 -9.20
CA ALA A 2 -22.83 -1.60 -7.89
C ALA A 2 -23.68 -2.53 -6.99
N ASN A 3 -25.01 -2.49 -7.11
CA ASN A 3 -25.90 -3.30 -6.27
C ASN A 3 -26.01 -4.77 -6.72
N GLU A 4 -25.82 -5.06 -8.01
CA GLU A 4 -25.92 -6.43 -8.54
C GLU A 4 -24.66 -7.25 -8.23
N GLU A 5 -23.48 -6.63 -8.31
CA GLU A 5 -22.20 -7.28 -7.99
C GLU A 5 -22.10 -7.64 -6.50
N ILE A 6 -22.56 -6.75 -5.62
CA ILE A 6 -22.61 -7.00 -4.17
C ILE A 6 -23.63 -8.10 -3.84
N ALA A 7 -24.81 -8.08 -4.47
CA ALA A 7 -25.82 -9.12 -4.27
C ALA A 7 -25.30 -10.50 -4.70
N LYS A 8 -24.63 -10.58 -5.86
CA LYS A 8 -24.00 -11.80 -6.36
C LYS A 8 -22.88 -12.30 -5.44
N LEU A 9 -22.02 -11.40 -4.94
CA LEU A 9 -20.97 -11.76 -4.00
C LEU A 9 -21.56 -12.35 -2.71
N ARG A 10 -22.63 -11.73 -2.19
CA ARG A 10 -23.31 -12.22 -0.99
C ARG A 10 -23.87 -13.62 -1.18
N GLU A 11 -24.54 -13.89 -2.30
CA GLU A 11 -25.08 -15.23 -2.60
C GLU A 11 -23.97 -16.29 -2.67
N ILE A 12 -22.84 -15.96 -3.30
CA ILE A 12 -21.68 -16.87 -3.38
C ILE A 12 -21.10 -17.13 -1.99
N LEU A 13 -21.01 -16.11 -1.13
CA LEU A 13 -20.52 -16.26 0.24
C LEU A 13 -21.47 -17.08 1.11
N ASP A 14 -22.78 -16.85 0.99
CA ASP A 14 -23.82 -17.56 1.76
C ASP A 14 -23.91 -19.05 1.38
N SER A 15 -23.54 -19.42 0.15
CA SER A 15 -23.59 -20.79 -0.37
C SER A 15 -22.27 -21.57 -0.25
N ALA A 16 -21.16 -20.90 0.06
CA ALA A 16 -19.86 -21.55 0.15
C ALA A 16 -19.72 -22.36 1.45
N GLU A 17 -19.26 -23.62 1.34
CA GLU A 17 -18.92 -24.43 2.52
C GLU A 17 -17.66 -23.91 3.22
N TYR A 18 -16.69 -23.42 2.44
CA TYR A 18 -15.46 -22.80 2.92
C TYR A 18 -15.09 -21.60 2.07
N VAL A 19 -14.49 -20.59 2.70
CA VAL A 19 -14.01 -19.37 2.02
C VAL A 19 -12.51 -19.21 2.30
N VAL A 20 -11.72 -19.07 1.24
CA VAL A 20 -10.30 -18.69 1.30
C VAL A 20 -10.18 -17.25 0.84
N VAL A 21 -9.67 -16.38 1.72
CA VAL A 21 -9.53 -14.95 1.43
C VAL A 21 -8.10 -14.64 1.01
N GLY A 22 -7.93 -14.18 -0.23
CA GLY A 22 -6.71 -13.56 -0.72
C GLY A 22 -6.84 -12.04 -0.69
N ALA A 23 -5.97 -11.35 0.05
CA ALA A 23 -5.94 -9.90 0.12
C ALA A 23 -4.56 -9.38 -0.31
N GLY A 24 -4.54 -8.52 -1.32
CA GLY A 24 -3.34 -7.81 -1.78
C GLY A 24 -3.36 -6.33 -1.41
N ALA A 25 -2.35 -5.57 -1.86
CA ALA A 25 -2.23 -4.14 -1.60
C ALA A 25 -3.45 -3.31 -2.05
N GLY A 26 -4.22 -3.80 -3.02
CA GLY A 26 -5.47 -3.16 -3.47
C GLY A 26 -6.52 -3.03 -2.36
N LEU A 27 -6.55 -3.95 -1.38
CA LEU A 27 -7.47 -3.87 -0.25
C LEU A 27 -7.11 -2.70 0.69
N SER A 28 -5.82 -2.46 0.92
CA SER A 28 -5.35 -1.30 1.70
C SER A 28 -5.54 0.01 0.93
N ALA A 29 -5.29 0.00 -0.38
CA ALA A 29 -5.46 1.17 -1.23
C ALA A 29 -6.92 1.66 -1.27
N SER A 30 -7.90 0.74 -1.33
CA SER A 30 -9.33 1.11 -1.27
C SER A 30 -9.75 1.69 0.08
N ALA A 31 -8.99 1.39 1.15
CA ALA A 31 -9.16 1.98 2.48
C ALA A 31 -8.38 3.32 2.67
N GLY A 32 -7.75 3.85 1.62
CA GLY A 32 -7.02 5.14 1.67
C GLY A 32 -5.52 5.03 1.92
N PHE A 33 -4.96 3.82 2.07
CA PHE A 33 -3.53 3.59 2.21
C PHE A 33 -2.84 3.49 0.85
N SER A 34 -2.91 4.55 0.05
CA SER A 34 -2.18 4.63 -1.22
C SER A 34 -0.66 4.67 -0.99
N TYR A 35 0.08 4.05 -1.90
CA TYR A 35 1.55 3.99 -1.90
C TYR A 35 2.15 5.04 -2.85
N THR A 36 1.32 5.72 -3.65
CA THR A 36 1.73 6.68 -4.68
C THR A 36 1.06 8.04 -4.47
N GLY A 37 1.38 8.99 -5.33
CA GLY A 37 0.68 10.28 -5.40
C GLY A 37 0.93 11.17 -4.18
N GLU A 38 -0.08 11.93 -3.77
CA GLU A 38 0.04 12.97 -2.73
C GLU A 38 0.55 12.42 -1.39
N ARG A 39 0.11 11.21 -1.00
CA ARG A 39 0.56 10.58 0.24
C ARG A 39 2.06 10.30 0.20
N PHE A 40 2.55 9.74 -0.90
CA PHE A 40 3.98 9.52 -1.10
C PHE A 40 4.77 10.85 -1.10
N LYS A 41 4.33 11.83 -1.89
CA LYS A 41 4.98 13.15 -2.00
C LYS A 41 5.04 13.87 -0.65
N LYS A 42 3.97 13.79 0.14
CA LYS A 42 3.91 14.40 1.48
C LYS A 42 4.97 13.82 2.43
N TYR A 43 5.21 12.52 2.35
CA TYR A 43 6.01 11.80 3.34
C TYR A 43 7.38 11.35 2.86
N PHE A 44 7.75 11.48 1.58
CA PHE A 44 9.00 10.96 1.02
C PHE A 44 9.56 11.77 -0.18
N SER A 45 9.15 13.03 -0.37
CA SER A 45 9.64 13.86 -1.48
C SER A 45 11.15 14.10 -1.48
N ASP A 46 11.77 14.14 -0.30
CA ASP A 46 13.22 14.21 -0.12
C ASP A 46 13.94 12.96 -0.62
N PHE A 47 13.41 11.78 -0.29
CA PHE A 47 13.93 10.51 -0.79
C PHE A 47 13.70 10.35 -2.30
N GLU A 48 12.53 10.73 -2.81
CA GLU A 48 12.28 10.73 -4.26
C GLU A 48 13.27 11.63 -5.01
N ALA A 49 13.54 12.83 -4.50
CA ALA A 49 14.48 13.74 -5.14
C ALA A 49 15.89 13.15 -5.23
N LYS A 50 16.29 12.35 -4.23
CA LYS A 50 17.64 11.77 -4.14
C LYS A 50 17.79 10.41 -4.83
N TYR A 51 16.79 9.53 -4.73
CA TYR A 51 16.85 8.14 -5.20
C TYR A 51 15.90 7.84 -6.37
N HIS A 52 15.12 8.81 -6.82
CA HIS A 52 14.32 8.78 -8.05
C HIS A 52 13.23 7.70 -8.13
N PHE A 53 12.82 7.10 -7.00
CA PHE A 53 11.62 6.28 -6.94
C PHE A 53 10.37 7.14 -6.74
N HIS A 54 9.25 6.71 -7.30
CA HIS A 54 8.01 7.49 -7.36
C HIS A 54 6.87 6.93 -6.50
N ASP A 55 7.17 5.93 -5.68
CA ASP A 55 6.21 5.28 -4.81
C ASP A 55 6.87 4.67 -3.58
N MET A 56 6.06 4.45 -2.54
CA MET A 56 6.51 3.90 -1.26
C MET A 56 6.94 2.43 -1.35
N TYR A 57 6.37 1.64 -2.26
CA TYR A 57 6.74 0.23 -2.37
C TYR A 57 8.16 0.11 -2.93
N SER A 58 8.45 0.77 -4.05
CA SER A 58 9.78 0.80 -4.67
C SER A 58 10.84 1.37 -3.74
N GLY A 59 10.51 2.42 -2.95
CA GLY A 59 11.42 2.98 -1.97
C GLY A 59 11.84 2.00 -0.86
N GLY A 60 11.01 1.00 -0.53
CA GLY A 60 11.38 -0.06 0.41
C GLY A 60 12.48 -1.00 -0.10
N PHE A 61 12.77 -0.99 -1.40
CA PHE A 61 13.80 -1.81 -2.04
C PHE A 61 14.94 -0.97 -2.65
N ALA A 62 14.97 0.34 -2.39
CA ALA A 62 16.02 1.21 -2.88
C ALA A 62 17.37 0.90 -2.21
N ASP A 63 18.45 1.05 -2.96
CA ASP A 63 19.81 0.93 -2.45
C ASP A 63 20.23 2.28 -1.81
N PHE A 64 20.01 2.40 -0.51
CA PHE A 64 20.34 3.59 0.25
C PHE A 64 21.85 3.66 0.54
N GLY A 65 22.42 4.87 0.58
CA GLY A 65 23.87 5.06 0.71
C GLY A 65 24.42 4.71 2.10
N SER A 66 23.55 4.53 3.10
CA SER A 66 23.94 4.08 4.43
C SER A 66 22.78 3.41 5.20
N LEU A 67 23.11 2.82 6.35
CA LEU A 67 22.11 2.25 7.26
C LEU A 67 21.25 3.34 7.90
N GLU A 68 21.81 4.52 8.19
CA GLU A 68 21.07 5.66 8.72
C GLU A 68 19.99 6.11 7.74
N GLU A 69 20.29 6.15 6.43
CA GLU A 69 19.31 6.49 5.39
C GLU A 69 18.24 5.42 5.25
N THR A 70 18.65 4.14 5.28
CA THR A 70 17.72 3.00 5.32
C THR A 70 16.74 3.12 6.48
N TRP A 71 17.23 3.38 7.68
CA TRP A 71 16.39 3.50 8.87
C TRP A 71 15.58 4.80 8.89
N ALA A 72 16.10 5.90 8.32
CA ALA A 72 15.33 7.12 8.13
C ALA A 72 14.12 6.88 7.23
N TYR A 73 14.28 6.11 6.14
CA TYR A 73 13.18 5.71 5.28
C TYR A 73 12.18 4.81 6.02
N TRP A 74 12.66 3.69 6.57
CA TRP A 74 11.78 2.67 7.18
C TRP A 74 11.06 3.14 8.43
N SER A 75 11.70 3.96 9.28
CA SER A 75 11.03 4.51 10.47
C SER A 75 9.83 5.39 10.09
N ARG A 76 9.97 6.24 9.07
CA ARG A 76 8.88 7.04 8.51
C ARG A 76 7.81 6.16 7.89
N TYR A 77 8.22 5.16 7.10
CA TYR A 77 7.31 4.23 6.45
C TYR A 77 6.43 3.49 7.46
N ILE A 78 7.03 2.95 8.52
CA ILE A 78 6.31 2.23 9.58
C ILE A 78 5.38 3.19 10.33
N TYR A 79 5.85 4.39 10.68
CA TYR A 79 5.08 5.37 11.44
C TYR A 79 3.75 5.77 10.76
N ILE A 80 3.76 5.94 9.43
CA ILE A 80 2.57 6.40 8.69
C ILE A 80 1.62 5.26 8.27
N ASN A 81 2.01 4.00 8.45
CA ASN A 81 1.23 2.80 8.09
C ASN A 81 0.85 1.95 9.32
N ARG A 82 0.86 2.53 10.52
CA ARG A 82 0.39 1.90 11.76
C ARG A 82 -1.09 2.16 12.02
#